data_AF-A0A3P8JEU1-F1
#
_entry.id   AF-A0A3P8JEU1-F1
#
_cell.length_a   1.000
_cell.length_b   1.000
_cell.length_c   1.000
_cell.angle_alpha   90.00
_cell.angle_beta   90.00
_cell.angle_gamma   90.00
#
_symmetry.space_group_name_H-M   'P 1'
#
loop_
_entity.id
_entity.type
_entity.pdbx_description
1 polymer ?
#
loop_
_entity_poly.entity_id
_entity_poly.type
_entity_poly.pdbx_seq_one_letter_code
_entity_poly.pdbx_strand_id
1 'polypeptide(L)'
;MRLPGDGEPRFLINPFGMMFDEVTASNLIVVDMQGKVVEGSAPANSAGFTIHSAVHMAREDAHCVIHTHTLPGMAVAACQDGLLQLNQISTGVLSARRLSPV
;
A
#
# COMPACT_ATOMS: atom_id res chain seq x y z
N MET A 1 3.77 4.69 3.27
CA MET A 1 3.46 4.78 4.72
C MET A 1 3.14 6.22 5.06
N ARG A 2 2.07 6.50 5.82
CA ARG A 2 1.72 7.85 6.26
C ARG A 2 2.72 8.33 7.32
N LEU A 3 3.25 9.54 7.15
CA LEU A 3 4.06 10.21 8.16
C LEU A 3 3.18 10.74 9.29
N PRO A 4 3.61 10.64 10.56
CA PRO A 4 2.89 11.26 11.67
C PRO A 4 3.00 12.80 11.62
N GLY A 5 2.00 13.49 12.17
CA GLY A 5 1.99 14.94 12.32
C GLY A 5 0.60 15.55 12.10
N ASP A 6 0.44 16.81 12.50
CA ASP A 6 -0.84 17.54 12.46
C ASP A 6 -1.03 18.36 11.17
N GLY A 7 -0.06 18.29 10.25
CA GLY A 7 -0.10 18.99 8.97
C GLY A 7 -0.78 18.18 7.85
N GLU A 8 -0.67 18.69 6.63
CA GLU A 8 -1.17 17.99 5.45
C GLU A 8 -0.58 16.56 5.34
N PRO A 9 -1.39 15.56 4.98
CA PRO A 9 -0.92 14.19 4.83
C PRO A 9 0.24 14.02 3.85
N ARG A 10 1.29 13.35 4.32
CA ARG A 10 2.49 13.02 3.55
C ARG A 10 2.84 11.55 3.70
N PHE A 11 3.48 10.98 2.68
CA PHE A 11 3.70 9.55 2.60
C PHE A 11 5.13 9.20 2.18
N LEU A 12 5.73 8.24 2.87
CA LEU A 12 6.96 7.57 2.46
C LEU A 12 6.67 6.55 1.36
N ILE A 13 7.49 6.57 0.32
CA ILE A 13 7.52 5.57 -0.77
C ILE A 13 8.97 5.31 -1.20
N ASN A 14 9.22 4.13 -1.76
CA ASN A 14 10.52 3.80 -2.34
C ASN A 14 10.79 4.64 -3.62
N PRO A 15 12.06 4.97 -3.89
CA PRO A 15 12.46 5.53 -5.19
C PRO A 15 12.04 4.63 -6.35
N PHE A 16 11.62 5.26 -7.45
CA PHE A 16 11.32 4.53 -8.67
C PHE A 16 12.60 3.95 -9.31
N GLY A 17 12.52 2.69 -9.73
CA GLY A 17 13.62 1.99 -10.40
C GLY A 17 14.58 1.23 -9.48
N MET A 18 14.45 1.35 -8.15
CA MET A 18 15.22 0.55 -7.20
C MET A 18 14.57 -0.81 -6.95
N MET A 19 15.40 -1.83 -6.78
CA MET A 19 15.01 -3.12 -6.23
C MET A 19 14.73 -2.99 -4.73
N PHE A 20 13.86 -3.84 -4.19
CA PHE A 20 13.44 -3.71 -2.78
C PHE A 20 14.57 -3.96 -1.76
N ASP A 21 15.59 -4.72 -2.11
CA ASP A 21 16.79 -4.96 -1.30
C ASP A 21 17.78 -3.78 -1.32
N GLU A 22 17.63 -2.83 -2.24
CA GLU A 22 18.40 -1.58 -2.29
C GLU A 22 17.75 -0.45 -1.46
N VAL A 23 16.51 -0.64 -1.02
CA VAL A 23 15.79 0.37 -0.23
C VAL A 23 16.36 0.47 1.18
N THR A 24 16.63 1.69 1.61
CA THR A 24 17.12 2.02 2.96
C THR A 24 16.29 3.14 3.55
N ALA A 25 16.35 3.34 4.87
CA ALA A 25 15.66 4.45 5.51
C ALA A 25 16.04 5.81 4.89
N SER A 26 17.33 5.98 4.55
CA SER A 26 17.88 7.25 4.05
C SER A 26 17.56 7.54 2.58
N ASN A 27 17.13 6.55 1.79
CA ASN A 27 16.82 6.75 0.37
C ASN A 27 15.32 6.80 0.06
N LEU A 28 14.45 6.61 1.05
CA LEU A 28 13.02 6.84 0.88
C LEU A 28 12.74 8.30 0.50
N ILE A 29 11.69 8.49 -0.30
CA ILE A 29 11.20 9.82 -0.67
C ILE A 29 9.85 10.08 0.00
N VAL A 30 9.54 11.36 0.19
CA VAL A 30 8.26 11.80 0.73
C VAL A 30 7.43 12.41 -0.39
N VAL A 31 6.18 11.96 -0.51
CA VAL A 31 5.21 12.50 -1.46
C VAL A 31 4.00 13.11 -0.74
N ASP A 32 3.38 14.09 -1.37
CA ASP A 32 2.07 14.62 -0.95
C ASP A 32 0.91 13.70 -1.40
N MET A 33 -0.34 14.11 -1.12
CA MET A 33 -1.53 13.33 -1.48
C MET A 33 -1.71 13.13 -2.99
N GLN A 34 -1.08 13.98 -3.83
CA GLN A 34 -1.13 13.89 -5.28
C GLN A 34 0.05 13.09 -5.85
N GLY A 35 0.95 12.58 -5.00
CA GLY A 35 2.12 11.81 -5.40
C GLY A 35 3.28 12.67 -5.90
N LYS A 36 3.24 13.99 -5.67
CA LYS A 36 4.37 14.87 -5.98
C LYS A 36 5.42 14.72 -4.88
N VAL A 37 6.68 14.57 -5.29
CA VAL A 37 7.82 14.50 -4.35
C VAL A 37 7.98 15.86 -3.66
N VAL A 38 7.95 15.84 -2.32
CA VAL A 38 8.15 17.01 -1.46
C VAL A 38 9.44 16.93 -0.65
N GLU A 39 9.98 15.73 -0.42
CA GLU A 39 11.32 15.53 0.17
C GLU A 39 12.03 14.37 -0.55
N GLY A 40 13.34 14.52 -0.74
CA GLY A 40 14.19 13.61 -1.51
C GLY A 40 14.40 14.02 -2.97
N SER A 41 15.32 13.37 -3.66
CA SER A 41 15.75 13.73 -5.02
C SER A 41 15.42 12.69 -6.09
N ALA A 42 14.92 11.52 -5.70
CA ALA A 42 14.58 10.45 -6.62
C ALA A 42 13.13 10.59 -7.14
N PRO A 43 12.85 10.13 -8.37
CA PRO A 43 11.50 10.13 -8.91
C PRO A 43 10.61 9.14 -8.16
N ALA A 44 9.32 9.46 -8.06
CA ALA A 44 8.28 8.54 -7.60
C ALA A 44 7.60 7.84 -8.80
N ASN A 45 7.07 6.64 -8.57
CA ASN A 45 6.14 6.01 -9.51
C ASN A 45 4.73 6.55 -9.28
N SER A 46 4.33 7.59 -10.01
CA SER A 46 3.01 8.24 -9.84
C SER A 46 1.84 7.27 -10.09
N ALA A 47 1.97 6.37 -11.08
CA ALA A 47 0.95 5.36 -11.35
C ALA A 47 0.84 4.36 -10.19
N GLY A 48 1.98 3.88 -9.68
CA GLY A 48 2.03 3.01 -8.51
C GLY A 48 1.42 3.68 -7.27
N PHE A 49 1.72 4.95 -7.02
CA PHE A 49 1.21 5.68 -5.87
C PHE A 49 -0.30 5.98 -5.94
N THR A 50 -0.90 5.99 -7.13
CA THR A 50 -2.34 6.27 -7.31
C THR A 50 -3.20 5.37 -6.42
N ILE A 51 -2.93 4.06 -6.38
CA ILE A 51 -3.68 3.11 -5.54
C ILE A 51 -3.46 3.39 -4.04
N HIS A 52 -2.22 3.68 -3.64
CA HIS A 52 -1.88 3.97 -2.24
C HIS A 52 -2.55 5.26 -1.76
N SER A 53 -2.53 6.31 -2.57
CA SER A 53 -3.16 7.60 -2.25
C SER A 53 -4.67 7.43 -2.04
N ALA A 54 -5.35 6.69 -2.91
CA ALA A 54 -6.78 6.45 -2.81
C ALA A 54 -7.16 5.75 -1.49
N VAL A 55 -6.41 4.71 -1.10
CA VAL A 55 -6.63 4.03 0.19
C VAL A 55 -6.36 4.94 1.37
N HIS A 56 -5.24 5.67 1.37
CA HIS A 56 -4.91 6.59 2.45
C HIS A 56 -5.93 7.74 2.58
N MET A 57 -6.48 8.24 1.48
CA MET A 57 -7.53 9.27 1.53
C MET A 57 -8.87 8.72 2.02
N ALA A 58 -9.19 7.47 1.69
CA ALA A 58 -10.42 6.82 2.15
C ALA A 58 -10.33 6.30 3.60
N ARG A 59 -9.12 6.11 4.12
CA ARG A 59 -8.87 5.46 5.42
C ARG A 59 -7.76 6.19 6.19
N GLU A 60 -8.16 7.02 7.13
CA GLU A 60 -7.24 7.73 8.03
C GLU A 60 -6.47 6.75 8.94
N ASP A 61 -7.12 5.67 9.36
CA ASP A 61 -6.54 4.59 10.18
C ASP A 61 -5.57 3.69 9.41
N ALA A 62 -5.55 3.76 8.08
CA ALA A 62 -4.56 3.06 7.27
C ALA A 62 -3.21 3.80 7.28
N HIS A 63 -2.38 3.53 8.28
CA HIS A 63 -1.02 4.09 8.39
C HIS A 63 -0.05 3.52 7.34
N CYS A 64 -0.27 2.28 6.90
CA CYS A 64 0.56 1.62 5.89
C CYS A 64 -0.32 0.88 4.88
N VAL A 65 0.04 1.00 3.61
CA VAL A 65 -0.60 0.29 2.50
C VAL A 65 0.51 -0.46 1.76
N ILE A 66 0.34 -1.77 1.61
CA ILE A 66 1.29 -2.65 0.94
C ILE A 66 0.59 -3.26 -0.27
N HIS A 67 1.28 -3.21 -1.41
CA HIS A 67 0.83 -3.79 -2.66
C HIS A 67 1.91 -4.74 -3.17
N THR A 68 1.53 -5.96 -3.56
CA THR A 68 2.48 -6.99 -4.02
C THR A 68 1.97 -7.72 -5.24
N HIS A 69 2.90 -8.17 -6.08
CA HIS A 69 2.65 -9.04 -7.23
C HIS A 69 3.28 -10.42 -6.98
N THR A 70 2.91 -11.08 -5.87
CA THR A 70 3.38 -12.44 -5.63
C THR A 70 2.63 -13.43 -6.51
N LEU A 71 3.31 -14.46 -7.01
CA LEU A 71 2.70 -15.49 -7.84
C LEU A 71 1.43 -16.11 -7.21
N PRO A 72 1.44 -16.61 -5.96
CA PRO A 72 0.23 -17.16 -5.35
C PRO A 72 -0.87 -16.10 -5.14
N GLY A 73 -0.51 -14.86 -4.79
CA GLY A 73 -1.47 -13.77 -4.59
C GLY A 73 -2.19 -13.40 -5.88
N MET A 74 -1.44 -13.24 -6.98
CA MET A 74 -1.99 -12.97 -8.31
C MET A 74 -2.84 -14.14 -8.82
N ALA A 75 -2.41 -15.39 -8.61
CA ALA A 75 -3.17 -16.56 -9.02
C ALA A 75 -4.55 -16.62 -8.35
N VAL A 76 -4.61 -16.39 -7.02
CA VAL A 76 -5.88 -16.33 -6.28
C VAL A 76 -6.74 -15.15 -6.75
N ALA A 77 -6.14 -13.99 -7.01
CA ALA A 77 -6.87 -12.80 -7.48
C ALA A 77 -7.49 -12.98 -8.89
N ALA A 78 -6.95 -13.90 -9.69
CA ALA A 78 -7.48 -14.23 -11.02
C ALA A 78 -8.58 -15.30 -10.99
N CYS A 79 -8.76 -16.02 -9.88
CA CYS A 79 -9.83 -17.01 -9.73
C CYS A 79 -11.18 -16.34 -9.47
N GLN A 80 -12.25 -16.87 -10.07
CA GLN A 80 -13.62 -16.34 -9.92
C GLN A 80 -14.07 -16.24 -8.46
N ASP A 81 -13.77 -17.26 -7.65
CA ASP A 81 -14.15 -17.30 -6.23
C ASP A 81 -13.16 -16.59 -5.30
N GLY A 82 -12.04 -16.09 -5.84
CA GLY A 82 -11.00 -15.42 -5.06
C GLY A 82 -10.43 -16.27 -3.93
N LEU A 83 -10.26 -15.66 -2.75
CA LEU A 83 -9.73 -16.35 -1.57
C LEU A 83 -10.80 -17.25 -0.94
N LEU A 84 -10.55 -18.57 -0.97
CA LEU A 84 -11.41 -19.58 -0.35
C LEU A 84 -11.04 -19.85 1.11
N GLN A 85 -12.03 -20.27 1.90
CA GLN A 85 -11.87 -20.63 3.30
C GLN A 85 -11.35 -22.08 3.46
N LEU A 86 -10.09 -22.33 3.13
CA LEU A 86 -9.52 -23.70 3.08
C LEU A 86 -8.60 -24.04 4.26
N ASN A 87 -8.17 -23.04 5.03
CA ASN A 87 -7.29 -23.23 6.17
C ASN A 87 -7.49 -22.13 7.22
N GLN A 88 -6.80 -22.23 8.36
CA GLN A 88 -6.92 -21.29 9.47
C GLN A 88 -6.59 -19.84 9.07
N ILE A 89 -5.57 -19.62 8.22
CA ILE A 89 -5.13 -18.28 7.82
C ILE A 89 -6.18 -17.62 6.92
N SER A 90 -6.59 -18.30 5.86
CA SER A 90 -7.63 -17.81 4.93
C SER A 90 -8.96 -17.56 5.64
N THR A 91 -9.31 -18.40 6.63
CA THR A 91 -10.47 -18.19 7.51
C THR A 91 -10.39 -16.87 8.27
N GLY A 92 -9.24 -16.57 8.87
CA GLY A 92 -9.04 -15.32 9.62
C GLY A 92 -9.16 -14.06 8.74
N VAL A 93 -8.71 -14.13 7.49
CA VAL A 93 -8.82 -13.00 6.54
C VAL A 93 -10.28 -12.76 6.12
N LEU A 94 -11.05 -13.83 5.89
CA LEU A 94 -12.44 -13.74 5.43
C LEU A 94 -13.42 -13.38 6.55
N SER A 95 -13.16 -13.78 7.80
CA SER A 95 -14.01 -13.42 8.94
C SER A 95 -14.00 -11.92 9.21
N ALA A 96 -12.86 -11.25 9.00
CA ALA A 96 -12.72 -9.79 9.13
C ALA A 96 -13.60 -9.01 8.13
N ARG A 97 -13.96 -9.60 6.96
CA ARG A 97 -14.85 -8.97 5.97
C ARG A 97 -16.32 -8.92 6.39
N ARG A 98 -16.76 -9.78 7.33
CA ARG A 98 -18.17 -9.87 7.75
C ARG A 98 -18.56 -8.91 8.87
N LEU A 99 -17.61 -8.11 9.39
CA LEU A 99 -17.84 -7.20 10.52
C LEU A 99 -18.13 -5.75 10.11
N SER A 100 -18.28 -5.44 8.82
CA SER A 100 -18.84 -4.16 8.39
C SER A 100 -20.28 -4.38 7.93
N PRO A 101 -21.30 -4.10 8.76
CA PRO A 101 -22.60 -3.76 8.21
C PRO A 101 -22.43 -2.45 7.45
N VAL A 102 -23.19 -2.31 6.37
CA VAL A 102 -23.49 -0.99 5.79
C VAL A 102 -24.06 -0.09 6.88
#